data_AF-A0A9D1ACC8-F1
#
_entry.id   AF-A0A9D1ACC8-F1
#
_cell.length_a   1.000
_cell.length_b   1.000
_cell.length_c   1.000
_cell.angle_alpha   90.00
_cell.angle_beta   90.00
_cell.angle_gamma   90.00
#
_symmetry.space_group_name_H-M   'P 1'
#
loop_
_entity.id
_entity.type
_entity.pdbx_description
1 polymer ?
#
loop_
_entity_poly.entity_id
_entity_poly.type
_entity_poly.pdbx_seq_one_letter_code
_entity_poly.pdbx_strand_id
1 'polypeptide(L)'
;MRQGRAEPDLSSVPTGNQKRLFCYINEISFAVYETLLFLDTHPFDQDALQYFRTCSTLRNYALEEYAKAYGPLTIDTANDAQSRSWQWMAQPWPWEGGMA
;
A
#
# COMPACT_ATOMS: atom_id res chain seq x y z
N MET A 1 -0.62 27.08 -19.52
CA MET A 1 -0.49 25.70 -20.03
C MET A 1 -0.66 24.77 -18.82
N ARG A 2 -1.71 23.95 -18.78
CA ARG A 2 -1.94 23.04 -17.66
C ARG A 2 -1.03 21.82 -17.87
N GLN A 3 0.04 21.69 -17.08
CA GLN A 3 0.81 20.44 -17.04
C GLN A 3 -0.15 19.34 -16.60
N GLY A 4 -0.34 18.33 -17.45
CA GLY A 4 -1.05 17.11 -17.07
C GLY A 4 -0.27 16.47 -15.93
N ARG A 5 -0.85 16.44 -14.73
CA ARG A 5 -0.30 15.72 -13.59
C ARG A 5 -0.22 14.25 -14.01
N ALA A 6 0.98 13.68 -14.09
CA ALA A 6 1.13 12.25 -14.37
C ALA A 6 0.50 11.48 -13.21
N GLU A 7 -0.65 10.85 -13.47
CA GLU A 7 -1.33 10.00 -12.50
C GLU A 7 -0.52 8.70 -12.33
N PRO A 8 -0.41 8.16 -11.11
CA PRO A 8 0.25 6.89 -10.88
C PRO A 8 -0.47 5.79 -11.67
N ASP A 9 0.31 5.00 -12.42
CA ASP A 9 -0.23 3.89 -13.21
C ASP A 9 -0.61 2.71 -12.30
N LEU A 10 -1.90 2.64 -11.95
CA LEU A 10 -2.43 1.56 -11.11
C LEU A 10 -2.35 0.18 -11.78
N SER A 11 -2.22 0.10 -13.11
CA SER A 11 -2.10 -1.18 -13.82
C SER A 11 -0.75 -1.87 -13.56
N SER A 12 0.22 -1.14 -13.00
CA SER A 12 1.50 -1.69 -12.56
C SER A 12 1.40 -2.55 -11.29
N VAL A 13 0.29 -2.46 -10.54
CA VAL A 13 0.10 -3.22 -9.31
C VAL A 13 -0.25 -4.68 -9.63
N PRO A 14 0.49 -5.67 -9.10
CA PRO A 14 0.26 -7.07 -9.42
C PRO A 14 -1.03 -7.60 -8.78
N THR A 15 -1.92 -8.19 -9.58
CA THR A 15 -3.18 -8.79 -9.10
C THR A 15 -3.14 -10.33 -9.11
N GLY A 16 -3.98 -10.98 -8.31
CA GLY A 16 -4.32 -12.41 -8.44
C GLY A 16 -3.36 -13.42 -7.81
N ASN A 17 -2.28 -12.97 -7.15
CA ASN A 17 -1.39 -13.84 -6.37
C ASN A 17 -1.03 -13.16 -5.05
N GLN A 18 -1.44 -13.77 -3.93
CA GLN A 18 -1.26 -13.22 -2.57
C GLN A 18 0.20 -12.87 -2.29
N LYS A 19 1.12 -13.81 -2.54
CA LYS A 19 2.56 -13.61 -2.27
C LYS A 19 3.15 -12.48 -3.11
N ARG A 20 2.79 -12.40 -4.40
CA ARG A 20 3.29 -11.33 -5.28
C ARG A 20 2.77 -9.95 -4.84
N LEU A 21 1.50 -9.87 -4.49
CA LEU A 21 0.89 -8.62 -4.01
C LEU A 21 1.48 -8.22 -2.65
N PHE A 22 1.69 -9.17 -1.75
CA PHE A 22 2.37 -8.93 -0.46
C PHE A 22 3.81 -8.44 -0.64
N CYS A 23 4.61 -9.10 -1.49
CA CYS A 23 5.97 -8.64 -1.82
C CYS A 23 5.96 -7.22 -2.40
N TYR A 24 5.07 -6.94 -3.35
CA TYR A 24 4.93 -5.59 -3.92
C TYR A 24 4.58 -4.55 -2.86
N ILE A 25 3.64 -4.86 -1.95
CA ILE A 25 3.28 -3.98 -0.83
C ILE A 25 4.51 -3.67 0.04
N ASN A 26 5.34 -4.66 0.32
CA ASN A 26 6.57 -4.46 1.10
C ASN A 26 7.59 -3.57 0.37
N GLU A 27 7.83 -3.84 -0.92
CA GLU A 27 8.74 -3.05 -1.77
C GLU A 27 8.29 -1.59 -1.87
N ILE A 28 7.02 -1.35 -2.20
CA ILE A 28 6.50 0.02 -2.35
C ILE A 28 6.42 0.73 -0.99
N SER A 29 6.16 0.01 0.11
CA SER A 29 6.21 0.57 1.46
C SER A 29 7.61 1.05 1.82
N PHE A 30 8.64 0.26 1.48
CA PHE A 30 10.03 0.68 1.67
C PHE A 30 10.34 1.98 0.91
N ALA A 31 9.95 2.08 -0.36
CA ALA A 31 10.16 3.29 -1.16
C ALA A 31 9.46 4.53 -0.57
N VAL A 32 8.24 4.37 -0.03
CA VAL A 32 7.54 5.46 0.68
C VAL A 32 8.33 5.93 1.90
N TYR A 33 8.82 5.00 2.73
CA TYR A 33 9.58 5.36 3.94
C TYR A 33 10.94 5.99 3.63
N GLU A 34 11.65 5.47 2.63
CA GLU A 34 12.93 6.05 2.19
C GLU A 34 12.73 7.48 1.71
N THR A 35 11.73 7.71 0.85
CA THR A 35 11.43 9.05 0.32
C THR A 35 11.01 10.01 1.42
N LEU A 36 10.22 9.53 2.39
CA LEU A 36 9.84 10.31 3.56
C LEU A 36 11.08 10.76 4.35
N LEU A 37 12.01 9.83 4.63
CA LEU A 37 13.25 10.14 5.34
C LEU A 37 14.14 11.12 4.57
N PHE A 38 14.18 11.01 3.24
CA PHE A 38 14.89 11.97 2.41
C PHE A 38 14.27 13.39 2.52
N LEU A 39 12.94 13.47 2.45
CA LEU A 39 12.19 14.72 2.53
C LEU A 39 12.34 15.44 3.88
N ASP A 40 12.62 14.74 4.98
CA ASP A 40 12.93 15.36 6.28
C ASP A 40 14.12 16.34 6.19
N THR A 41 15.05 16.10 5.25
CA THR A 41 16.22 16.95 5.01
C THR A 41 16.07 17.84 3.78
N HIS A 42 15.19 17.49 2.84
CA HIS A 42 14.93 18.21 1.59
C HIS A 42 13.44 18.48 1.36
N PRO A 43 12.76 19.27 2.23
CA PRO A 43 11.30 19.37 2.25
C PRO A 43 10.68 20.03 1.01
N PHE A 44 11.48 20.70 0.19
CA PHE A 44 11.03 21.42 -1.02
C PHE A 44 11.42 20.73 -2.32
N ASP A 45 12.07 19.57 -2.26
CA ASP A 45 12.45 18.79 -3.44
C ASP A 45 11.18 18.30 -4.16
N GLN A 46 10.90 18.88 -5.33
CA GLN A 46 9.66 18.60 -6.07
C GLN A 46 9.63 17.19 -6.64
N ASP A 47 10.79 16.64 -7.00
CA ASP A 47 10.88 15.30 -7.59
C ASP A 47 10.65 14.25 -6.51
N ALA A 48 11.25 14.42 -5.32
CA ALA A 48 11.00 13.56 -4.17
C ALA A 48 9.54 13.65 -3.69
N LEU A 49 8.95 14.84 -3.67
CA LEU A 49 7.53 15.02 -3.33
C LEU A 49 6.61 14.33 -4.34
N GLN A 50 6.91 14.40 -5.63
CA GLN A 50 6.14 13.74 -6.67
C GLN A 50 6.29 12.21 -6.58
N TYR A 51 7.51 11.72 -6.35
CA TYR A 51 7.79 10.29 -6.18
C TYR A 51 7.07 9.72 -4.95
N PHE A 52 7.13 10.43 -3.81
CA PHE A 52 6.39 10.06 -2.59
C PHE A 52 4.89 9.91 -2.86
N ARG A 53 4.27 10.88 -3.56
CA ARG A 53 2.85 10.84 -3.91
C ARG A 53 2.52 9.62 -4.77
N THR A 54 3.31 9.38 -5.81
CA THR A 54 3.15 8.22 -6.71
C THR A 54 3.22 6.92 -5.93
N CYS A 55 4.28 6.70 -5.14
CA CYS A 55 4.46 5.49 -4.35
C CYS A 55 3.38 5.32 -3.28
N SER A 56 2.99 6.40 -2.59
CA SER A 56 1.93 6.36 -1.58
C SER A 56 0.58 5.98 -2.20
N THR A 57 0.24 6.48 -3.38
CA THR A 57 -1.01 6.09 -4.07
C THR A 57 -0.97 4.62 -4.48
N LEU A 58 0.13 4.15 -5.07
CA LEU A 58 0.28 2.74 -5.46
C LEU A 58 0.22 1.81 -4.25
N ARG A 59 0.86 2.19 -3.13
CA ARG A 59 0.81 1.45 -1.87
C ARG A 59 -0.61 1.31 -1.34
N ASN A 60 -1.35 2.42 -1.28
CA ASN A 60 -2.71 2.40 -0.75
C ASN A 60 -3.64 1.56 -1.63
N TYR A 61 -3.54 1.68 -2.96
CA TYR A 61 -4.28 0.84 -3.88
C TYR A 61 -3.95 -0.65 -3.71
N ALA A 62 -2.67 -1.01 -3.59
CA ALA A 62 -2.25 -2.39 -3.36
C ALA A 62 -2.76 -2.96 -2.03
N LEU A 63 -2.76 -2.17 -0.96
CA LEU A 63 -3.32 -2.55 0.34
C LEU A 63 -4.84 -2.77 0.27
N GLU A 64 -5.56 -1.94 -0.48
CA GLU A 64 -7.00 -2.12 -0.71
C GLU A 64 -7.30 -3.39 -1.51
N GLU A 65 -6.56 -3.65 -2.59
CA GLU A 65 -6.74 -4.87 -3.40
C GLU A 65 -6.40 -6.13 -2.58
N TYR A 66 -5.36 -6.07 -1.74
CA TYR A 66 -5.03 -7.15 -0.83
C TYR A 66 -6.16 -7.37 0.19
N ALA A 67 -6.68 -6.29 0.79
CA ALA A 67 -7.76 -6.37 1.76
C ALA A 67 -9.03 -6.99 1.17
N LYS A 68 -9.40 -6.61 -0.07
CA LYS A 68 -10.55 -7.17 -0.80
C LYS A 68 -10.42 -8.68 -1.04
N ALA A 69 -9.21 -9.15 -1.35
CA ALA A 69 -8.98 -10.54 -1.75
C ALA A 69 -8.63 -11.48 -0.58
N TYR A 70 -7.89 -11.00 0.41
CA TYR A 70 -7.23 -11.83 1.43
C TYR A 70 -7.47 -11.36 2.88
N GLY A 71 -8.08 -10.18 3.06
CA GLY A 71 -8.28 -9.55 4.36
C GLY A 71 -7.23 -8.47 4.66
N PRO A 72 -7.52 -7.54 5.59
CA PRO A 72 -6.72 -6.35 5.80
C PRO A 72 -5.35 -6.64 6.42
N LEU A 73 -4.30 -6.04 5.88
CA LEU A 73 -2.95 -6.04 6.49
C LEU A 73 -2.72 -4.87 7.44
N THR A 74 -3.49 -3.79 7.27
CA THR A 74 -3.41 -2.58 8.09
C THR A 74 -4.79 -2.20 8.57
N ILE A 75 -4.87 -1.55 9.73
CA ILE A 75 -6.16 -1.08 10.27
C ILE A 75 -6.90 -0.14 9.31
N ASP A 76 -6.16 0.64 8.51
CA ASP A 76 -6.72 1.60 7.55
C ASP A 76 -7.52 0.93 6.42
N THR A 77 -7.26 -0.36 6.15
CA THR A 77 -7.99 -1.15 5.14
C THR A 77 -8.97 -2.14 5.77
N ALA A 78 -9.08 -2.16 7.09
CA ALA A 78 -10.09 -2.95 7.78
C ALA A 78 -11.47 -2.32 7.57
N ASN A 79 -12.30 -2.95 6.74
CA ASN A 79 -13.65 -2.48 6.45
C ASN A 79 -14.68 -3.51 6.91
N ASP A 80 -15.44 -3.17 7.95
CA ASP A 80 -16.54 -4.01 8.46
C ASP A 80 -17.87 -3.76 7.72
N ALA A 81 -17.94 -2.73 6.86
CA ALA A 81 -19.21 -2.35 6.22
C ALA A 81 -19.77 -3.43 5.28
N GLN A 82 -18.94 -4.36 4.81
CA GLN A 82 -19.33 -5.43 3.89
C GLN A 82 -19.25 -6.83 4.51
N SER A 83 -18.84 -6.93 5.78
CA SER A 83 -18.66 -8.21 6.47
C SER A 83 -19.62 -8.35 7.64
N ARG A 84 -19.96 -9.59 8.02
CA ARG A 84 -20.72 -9.88 9.25
C ARG A 84 -19.80 -10.12 10.45
N SER A 85 -18.49 -9.92 10.26
CA SER A 85 -17.46 -10.18 11.25
C SER A 85 -16.30 -9.21 11.10
N TRP A 86 -15.68 -8.88 12.23
CA TRP A 86 -14.51 -8.02 12.30
C TRP A 86 -13.27 -8.71 11.70
N GLN A 87 -13.08 -8.57 10.38
CA GLN A 87 -12.07 -9.31 9.60
C GLN A 87 -10.62 -9.06 10.03
N TRP A 88 -10.35 -7.94 10.70
CA TRP A 88 -9.04 -7.67 11.32
C TRP A 88 -8.63 -8.74 12.33
N MET A 89 -9.59 -9.28 13.09
CA MET A 89 -9.33 -10.36 14.06
C MET A 89 -9.41 -11.76 13.46
N ALA A 90 -9.78 -11.88 12.18
CA ALA A 90 -9.97 -13.17 11.52
C ALA A 90 -8.67 -13.72 10.88
N GLN A 91 -7.60 -12.93 10.86
CA GLN A 91 -6.30 -13.37 10.35
C GLN A 91 -5.53 -14.13 11.43
N PRO A 92 -4.80 -15.20 11.06
CA PRO A 92 -3.95 -15.90 12.00
C PRO A 92 -2.86 -14.94 12.49
N TRP A 93 -2.64 -14.92 13.79
CA TRP A 93 -1.63 -14.05 14.35
C TRP A 93 -0.23 -14.53 13.93
N PRO A 94 0.77 -13.63 13.87
CA PRO A 94 2.14 -14.02 13.51
C PRO A 94 2.73 -15.11 14.43
N TRP A 95 2.29 -15.20 15.68
CA TRP A 95 2.71 -16.23 16.64
C TRP A 95 1.94 -17.55 16.52
N GLU A 96 0.86 -17.61 15.73
CA GLU A 96 0.10 -18.83 15.44
C GLU A 96 0.69 -19.63 14.27
N GLY A 97 1.80 -19.15 13.68
CA GLY A 97 2.45 -19.81 12.55
C GLY A 97 1.74 -19.57 11.21
N GLY A 98 0.91 -18.53 11.12
CA GLY A 98 0.35 -18.07 9.85
C GLY A 98 1.46 -17.63 8.89
N MET A 99 1.36 -18.02 7.61
CA MET A 99 2.22 -17.48 6.57
C MET A 99 1.81 -16.03 6.29
N ALA A 100 2.69 -15.09 6.63
CA ALA A 100 2.69 -13.76 6.04
C ALA A 100 3.09 -13.84 4.56
#